data_AF-A0ABD0BEU2-F1
#
_entry.id   AF-A0ABD0BEU2-F1
#
_cell.length_a   1.000
_cell.length_b   1.000
_cell.length_c   1.000
_cell.angle_alpha   90.00
_cell.angle_beta   90.00
_cell.angle_gamma   90.00
#
_symmetry.space_group_name_H-M   'P 1'
#
loop_
_entity.id
_entity.type
_entity.pdbx_description
1 polymer ?
#
loop_
_entity_poly.entity_id
_entity_poly.type
_entity_poly.pdbx_seq_one_letter_code
_entity_poly.pdbx_strand_id
1 'polypeptide(L)'
;MIDRSRMDRMLDAVREVWEGQPDLDFAALMGMLSTHGLTWGISDDDAQDICMTIATTYPGTLSKVTGQYSVLLANNTTAVLTPERIALLRGWQQPIWWCYTSLVQAQVGSPLIVADREGIEHRLDAIRRIEKTMLVDDTDTRVIELADASVVLQRGHQARHFVRRRREVETNEYWVPQAWLPEKEKPLKLLTKERNVIELPVITAIILG
;
A
#
# COMPACT_ATOMS: atom_id res chain seq x y z
N MET A 1 -0.95 44.96 -5.44
CA MET A 1 -2.14 44.16 -5.80
C MET A 1 -1.85 42.74 -5.35
N ILE A 2 -2.67 42.16 -4.48
CA ILE A 2 -2.47 40.77 -4.00
C ILE A 2 -2.79 39.84 -5.17
N ASP A 3 -1.84 38.98 -5.53
CA ASP A 3 -2.04 37.94 -6.54
C ASP A 3 -2.92 36.83 -5.93
N ARG A 4 -4.22 36.86 -6.23
CA ARG A 4 -5.18 35.84 -5.75
C ARG A 4 -4.78 34.42 -6.13
N SER A 5 -4.11 34.24 -7.27
CA SER A 5 -3.73 32.91 -7.74
C SER A 5 -2.77 32.19 -6.78
N ARG A 6 -1.99 32.94 -5.99
CA ARG A 6 -1.12 32.36 -4.95
C ARG A 6 -1.91 31.72 -3.82
N MET A 7 -2.93 32.42 -3.34
CA MET A 7 -3.80 31.91 -2.27
C MET A 7 -4.57 30.68 -2.74
N ASP A 8 -5.11 30.72 -3.95
CA ASP A 8 -5.86 29.60 -4.53
C ASP A 8 -4.97 28.34 -4.64
N ARG A 9 -3.74 28.48 -5.16
CA ARG A 9 -2.78 27.36 -5.24
C ARG A 9 -2.45 26.75 -3.88
N MET A 10 -2.23 27.58 -2.86
CA MET A 10 -1.94 27.09 -1.51
C MET A 10 -3.14 26.35 -0.89
N LEU A 11 -4.34 26.90 -1.03
CA LEU A 11 -5.56 26.26 -0.51
C LEU A 11 -5.84 24.92 -1.19
N ASP A 12 -5.59 24.83 -2.50
CA ASP A 12 -5.71 23.57 -3.23
C ASP A 12 -4.65 22.56 -2.76
N ALA A 13 -3.40 22.97 -2.54
CA ALA A 13 -2.35 22.11 -2.01
C ALA A 13 -2.69 21.57 -0.60
N VAL A 14 -3.21 22.42 0.29
CA VAL A 14 -3.66 22.00 1.63
C VAL A 14 -4.87 21.06 1.52
N ARG A 15 -5.81 21.32 0.60
CA ARG A 15 -6.96 20.45 0.34
C ARG A 15 -6.49 19.06 -0.11
N GLU A 16 -5.55 18.98 -1.05
CA GLU A 16 -5.00 17.71 -1.54
C GLU A 16 -4.39 16.87 -0.42
N VAL A 17 -3.67 17.50 0.51
CA VAL A 17 -3.16 16.81 1.70
C VAL A 17 -4.31 16.32 2.58
N TRP A 18 -5.29 17.18 2.85
CA TRP A 18 -6.39 16.84 3.75
C TRP A 18 -7.28 15.72 3.23
N GLU A 19 -7.54 15.66 1.94
CA GLU A 19 -8.29 14.58 1.31
C GLU A 19 -7.61 13.21 1.46
N GLY A 20 -6.29 13.18 1.62
CA GLY A 20 -5.52 11.97 1.96
C GLY A 20 -5.57 11.58 3.44
N GLN A 21 -6.04 12.48 4.31
CA GLN A 21 -6.00 12.35 5.78
C GLN A 21 -7.41 12.54 6.38
N PRO A 22 -8.36 11.61 6.14
CA PRO A 22 -9.78 11.77 6.47
C PRO A 22 -10.05 11.78 7.98
N ASP A 23 -9.13 11.21 8.76
CA ASP A 23 -9.25 11.10 10.22
C ASP A 23 -8.70 12.35 10.94
N LEU A 24 -8.06 13.29 10.24
CA LEU A 24 -7.54 14.53 10.82
C LEU A 24 -8.55 15.68 10.72
N ASP A 25 -8.74 16.40 11.82
CA ASP A 25 -9.35 17.73 11.77
C ASP A 25 -8.36 18.78 11.25
N PHE A 26 -8.85 20.00 11.00
CA PHE A 26 -8.01 21.07 10.46
C PHE A 26 -6.85 21.46 11.39
N ALA A 27 -7.05 21.44 12.71
CA ALA A 27 -6.00 21.83 13.65
C ALA A 27 -4.89 20.77 13.68
N ALA A 28 -5.27 19.48 13.67
CA ALA A 28 -4.34 18.37 13.58
C ALA A 28 -3.58 18.37 12.24
N LEU A 29 -4.26 18.66 11.12
CA LEU A 29 -3.64 18.85 9.81
C LEU A 29 -2.56 19.94 9.84
N MET A 30 -2.88 21.12 10.40
CA MET A 30 -1.91 22.21 10.52
C MET A 30 -0.73 21.84 11.44
N GLY A 31 -0.99 21.09 12.52
CA GLY A 31 0.06 20.54 13.37
C GLY A 31 1.00 19.61 12.60
N MET A 32 0.44 18.66 11.83
CA MET A 32 1.20 17.75 10.97
C MET A 32 2.04 18.52 9.94
N LEU A 33 1.44 19.49 9.23
CA LEU A 33 2.17 20.31 8.26
C LEU A 33 3.32 21.08 8.92
N SER A 34 3.12 21.61 10.13
CA SER A 34 4.19 22.26 10.89
C SER A 34 5.33 21.30 11.24
N THR A 35 5.04 20.04 11.59
CA THR A 35 6.06 19.01 11.81
C THR A 35 6.86 18.73 10.53
N HIS A 36 6.23 18.87 9.36
CA HIS A 36 6.88 18.74 8.05
C HIS A 36 7.58 20.03 7.58
N GLY A 37 7.64 21.08 8.41
CA GLY A 37 8.40 22.31 8.13
C GLY A 37 7.57 23.50 7.69
N LEU A 38 6.23 23.39 7.62
CA LEU A 38 5.34 24.52 7.35
C LEU A 38 5.32 25.49 8.54
N THR A 39 6.31 26.38 8.60
CA THR A 39 6.56 27.28 9.73
C THR A 39 6.61 28.74 9.27
N TRP A 40 6.64 29.67 10.22
CA TRP A 40 6.75 31.09 9.91
C TRP A 40 8.05 31.41 9.14
N GLY A 41 7.93 32.17 8.05
CA GLY A 41 9.08 32.66 7.28
C GLY A 41 9.52 31.78 6.11
N ILE A 42 8.83 30.65 5.87
CA ILE A 42 9.00 29.86 4.65
C ILE A 42 8.40 30.58 3.43
N SER A 43 8.91 30.29 2.23
CA SER A 43 8.34 30.82 1.00
C SER A 43 7.04 30.09 0.62
N ASP A 44 6.17 30.74 -0.16
CA ASP A 44 4.94 30.12 -0.70
C ASP A 44 5.24 28.87 -1.53
N ASP A 45 6.40 28.84 -2.22
CA ASP A 45 6.81 27.75 -3.10
C ASP A 45 7.30 26.55 -2.28
N ASP A 46 8.16 26.77 -1.27
CA ASP A 46 8.60 25.69 -0.39
C ASP A 46 7.42 25.09 0.42
N ALA A 47 6.46 25.94 0.82
CA ALA A 47 5.23 25.49 1.48
C ALA A 47 4.36 24.61 0.57
N GLN A 48 4.28 24.93 -0.73
CA GLN A 48 3.62 24.08 -1.71
C GLN A 48 4.38 22.76 -1.91
N ASP A 49 5.72 22.80 -1.97
CA ASP A 49 6.55 21.60 -2.11
C ASP A 49 6.36 20.61 -0.96
N ILE A 50 6.21 21.13 0.28
CA ILE A 50 5.86 20.30 1.45
C ILE A 50 4.51 19.62 1.24
N CYS A 51 3.48 20.38 0.87
CA CYS A 51 2.14 19.83 0.65
C CYS A 51 2.12 18.79 -0.46
N MET A 52 2.75 19.10 -1.61
CA MET A 52 2.86 18.17 -2.75
C MET A 52 3.61 16.88 -2.38
N THR A 53 4.67 16.98 -1.58
CA THR A 53 5.42 15.81 -1.11
C THR A 53 4.52 14.89 -0.27
N ILE A 54 3.76 15.47 0.66
CA ILE A 54 2.83 14.72 1.51
C ILE A 54 1.69 14.13 0.67
N ALA A 55 1.03 14.91 -0.19
CA ALA A 55 -0.06 14.47 -1.05
C ALA A 55 0.38 13.38 -2.06
N THR A 56 1.62 13.45 -2.54
CA THR A 56 2.19 12.40 -3.41
C THR A 56 2.45 11.10 -2.64
N THR A 57 2.81 11.20 -1.37
CA THR A 57 3.06 10.04 -0.49
C THR A 57 1.74 9.44 0.00
N TYR A 58 0.76 10.28 0.33
CA TYR A 58 -0.55 9.91 0.88
C TYR A 58 -1.68 10.54 0.06
N PRO A 59 -1.92 10.06 -1.17
CA PRO A 59 -2.92 10.67 -2.04
C PRO A 59 -4.35 10.42 -1.54
N GLY A 60 -5.23 11.42 -1.65
CA GLY A 60 -6.67 11.25 -1.37
C GLY A 60 -7.41 10.43 -2.44
N THR A 61 -6.88 10.42 -3.68
CA THR A 61 -7.47 9.70 -4.81
C THR A 61 -6.39 9.11 -5.72
N LEU A 62 -6.65 7.92 -6.26
CA LEU A 62 -5.87 7.33 -7.35
C LEU A 62 -6.71 7.24 -8.62
N SER A 63 -6.28 7.94 -9.66
CA SER A 63 -6.85 7.79 -11.01
C SER A 63 -6.18 6.65 -11.79
N LYS A 64 -4.91 6.36 -11.51
CA LYS A 64 -4.13 5.30 -12.13
C LYS A 64 -3.05 4.79 -11.18
N VAL A 65 -2.74 3.51 -11.30
CA VAL A 65 -1.64 2.87 -10.57
C VAL A 65 -0.38 2.92 -11.43
N THR A 66 0.51 3.88 -11.14
CA THR A 66 1.77 4.10 -11.86
C THR A 66 2.99 3.47 -11.17
N GLY A 67 2.80 2.93 -9.98
CA GLY A 67 3.81 2.32 -9.14
C GLY A 67 3.13 1.38 -8.15
N GLN A 68 3.68 1.28 -6.95
CA GLN A 68 3.08 0.47 -5.89
C GLN A 68 2.36 1.35 -4.86
N TYR A 69 1.15 0.94 -4.49
CA TYR A 69 0.36 1.63 -3.50
C TYR A 69 -0.19 0.64 -2.48
N SER A 70 -0.06 0.97 -1.19
CA SER A 70 -0.76 0.30 -0.11
C SER A 70 -2.05 1.05 0.19
N VAL A 71 -3.17 0.34 0.13
CA VAL A 71 -4.51 0.89 0.43
C VAL A 71 -5.04 0.18 1.66
N LEU A 72 -5.18 0.92 2.76
CA LEU A 72 -5.79 0.41 3.98
C LEU A 72 -7.31 0.52 3.88
N LEU A 73 -7.99 -0.61 4.02
CA LEU A 73 -9.45 -0.71 3.99
C LEU A 73 -10.02 -0.71 5.41
N ALA A 74 -11.30 -0.33 5.55
CA ALA A 74 -11.99 -0.22 6.84
C ALA A 74 -12.06 -1.52 7.64
N ASN A 75 -12.08 -2.67 6.95
CA ASN A 75 -12.00 -4.00 7.57
C ASN A 75 -10.58 -4.45 7.95
N ASN A 76 -9.61 -3.53 7.99
CA ASN A 76 -8.19 -3.81 8.26
C ASN A 76 -7.51 -4.73 7.23
N THR A 77 -8.07 -4.84 6.03
CA THR A 77 -7.37 -5.44 4.88
C THR A 77 -6.46 -4.39 4.26
N THR A 78 -5.22 -4.75 3.98
CA THR A 78 -4.34 -3.93 3.13
C THR A 78 -4.40 -4.47 1.70
N ALA A 79 -4.96 -3.67 0.79
CA ALA A 79 -4.89 -3.92 -0.64
C ALA A 79 -3.61 -3.30 -1.20
N VAL A 80 -2.66 -4.13 -1.63
CA VAL A 80 -1.46 -3.65 -2.31
C VAL A 80 -1.70 -3.70 -3.81
N LEU A 81 -1.67 -2.54 -4.44
CA LEU A 81 -1.88 -2.34 -5.87
C LEU A 81 -0.52 -2.16 -6.57
N THR A 82 -0.32 -2.88 -7.65
CA THR A 82 0.70 -2.57 -8.66
C THR A 82 -0.01 -2.40 -10.02
N PRO A 83 0.65 -1.95 -11.09
CA PRO A 83 -0.04 -1.60 -12.34
C PRO A 83 -0.90 -2.74 -12.96
N GLU A 84 -0.62 -3.99 -12.64
CA GLU A 84 -1.28 -5.16 -13.25
C GLU A 84 -2.04 -6.04 -12.26
N ARG A 85 -1.79 -5.90 -10.95
CA ARG A 85 -2.30 -6.83 -9.94
C ARG A 85 -2.62 -6.15 -8.63
N ILE A 86 -3.53 -6.77 -7.91
CA ILE A 86 -3.90 -6.42 -6.55
C ILE A 86 -3.66 -7.62 -5.65
N ALA A 87 -3.10 -7.40 -4.46
CA ALA A 87 -2.95 -8.39 -3.41
C ALA A 87 -3.65 -7.90 -2.13
N LEU A 88 -4.53 -8.72 -1.57
CA LEU A 88 -5.22 -8.47 -0.31
C LEU A 88 -4.51 -9.19 0.82
N LEU A 89 -4.05 -8.42 1.80
CA LEU A 89 -3.39 -8.90 3.00
C LEU A 89 -4.27 -8.66 4.23
N ARG A 90 -4.49 -9.71 5.03
CA ARG A 90 -5.24 -9.63 6.29
C ARG A 90 -4.41 -10.22 7.42
N GLY A 91 -3.56 -9.39 8.02
CA GLY A 91 -2.56 -9.85 8.97
C GLY A 91 -1.71 -10.98 8.37
N TRP A 92 -1.72 -12.13 9.05
CA TRP A 92 -1.05 -13.35 8.60
C TRP A 92 -2.02 -14.41 8.04
N GLN A 93 -3.21 -14.03 7.55
CA GLN A 93 -4.08 -14.96 6.83
C GLN A 93 -3.56 -15.23 5.41
N GLN A 94 -4.07 -16.27 4.77
CA GLN A 94 -3.73 -16.58 3.38
C GLN A 94 -4.05 -15.37 2.49
N PRO A 95 -3.05 -14.81 1.79
CA PRO A 95 -3.27 -13.66 0.91
C PRO A 95 -4.07 -14.10 -0.33
N ILE A 96 -4.81 -13.15 -0.89
CA ILE A 96 -5.57 -13.33 -2.12
C ILE A 96 -5.05 -12.31 -3.13
N TRP A 97 -4.75 -12.72 -4.36
CA TRP A 97 -4.33 -11.79 -5.41
C TRP A 97 -4.90 -12.20 -6.76
N TRP A 98 -5.05 -11.21 -7.63
CA TRP A 98 -5.47 -11.41 -9.00
C TRP A 98 -4.95 -10.28 -9.90
N CYS A 99 -4.99 -10.52 -11.21
CA CYS A 99 -4.73 -9.48 -12.19
C CYS A 99 -5.99 -8.63 -12.38
N TYR A 100 -5.82 -7.32 -12.49
CA TYR A 100 -6.90 -6.40 -12.82
C TYR A 100 -6.52 -5.54 -14.04
N THR A 101 -7.49 -4.94 -14.70
CA THR A 101 -7.26 -4.12 -15.91
C THR A 101 -7.53 -2.64 -15.70
N SER A 102 -8.43 -2.29 -14.79
CA SER A 102 -8.74 -0.89 -14.51
C SER A 102 -9.09 -0.63 -13.05
N LEU A 103 -8.65 0.54 -12.57
CA LEU A 103 -9.07 1.11 -11.30
C LEU A 103 -10.34 1.92 -11.55
N VAL A 104 -11.48 1.42 -11.07
CA VAL A 104 -12.79 2.05 -11.29
C VAL A 104 -13.01 3.16 -10.27
N GLN A 105 -12.66 2.90 -9.00
CA GLN A 105 -12.76 3.87 -7.92
C GLN A 105 -11.69 3.64 -6.88
N ALA A 106 -10.98 4.69 -6.48
CA ALA A 106 -10.00 4.66 -5.42
C ALA A 106 -9.86 6.04 -4.77
N GLN A 107 -10.89 6.44 -4.03
CA GLN A 107 -10.90 7.67 -3.26
C GLN A 107 -11.05 7.33 -1.77
N VAL A 108 -10.26 7.99 -0.93
CA VAL A 108 -10.36 7.86 0.52
C VAL A 108 -11.78 8.21 0.99
N GLY A 109 -12.31 7.42 1.93
CA GLY A 109 -13.71 7.49 2.37
C GLY A 109 -14.70 6.74 1.47
N SER A 110 -14.28 6.29 0.28
CA SER A 110 -15.10 5.53 -0.65
C SER A 110 -14.61 4.08 -0.82
N PRO A 111 -15.47 3.14 -1.26
CA PRO A 111 -15.05 1.77 -1.56
C PRO A 111 -13.99 1.71 -2.66
N LEU A 112 -13.01 0.84 -2.49
CA LEU A 112 -12.06 0.47 -3.55
C LEU A 112 -12.75 -0.44 -4.56
N ILE A 113 -12.76 -0.05 -5.84
CA ILE A 113 -13.37 -0.81 -6.93
C ILE A 113 -12.34 -1.01 -8.04
N VAL A 114 -12.07 -2.27 -8.39
CA VAL A 114 -11.16 -2.67 -9.47
C VAL A 114 -11.90 -3.61 -10.43
N ALA A 115 -11.72 -3.43 -11.74
CA ALA A 115 -12.26 -4.36 -12.73
C ALA A 115 -11.18 -5.34 -13.18
N ASP A 116 -11.53 -6.62 -13.25
CA ASP A 116 -10.63 -7.66 -13.76
C ASP A 116 -10.61 -7.75 -15.29
N ARG A 117 -9.84 -8.71 -15.81
CA ARG A 117 -9.70 -8.94 -17.27
C ARG A 117 -10.99 -9.34 -17.97
N GLU A 118 -11.99 -9.83 -17.22
CA GLU A 118 -13.31 -10.19 -17.75
C GLU A 118 -14.28 -9.00 -17.67
N GLY A 119 -13.82 -7.85 -17.13
CA GLY A 119 -14.64 -6.67 -16.89
C GLY A 119 -15.50 -6.76 -15.65
N ILE A 120 -15.27 -7.76 -14.78
CA ILE A 120 -16.03 -7.92 -13.54
C ILE A 120 -15.47 -6.94 -12.50
N GLU A 121 -16.36 -6.11 -11.95
CA GLU A 121 -16.01 -5.18 -10.88
C GLU A 121 -15.96 -5.88 -9.52
N HIS A 122 -14.78 -5.85 -8.92
CA HIS A 122 -14.55 -6.29 -7.55
C HIS A 122 -14.67 -5.08 -6.63
N ARG A 123 -15.79 -5.00 -5.90
CA ARG A 123 -16.02 -3.98 -4.87
C ARG A 123 -15.50 -4.46 -3.53
N LEU A 124 -14.48 -3.78 -3.03
CA LEU A 124 -13.90 -3.99 -1.71
C LEU A 124 -14.50 -2.98 -0.70
N ASP A 125 -13.95 -2.96 0.50
CA ASP A 125 -14.41 -2.07 1.58
C ASP A 125 -14.00 -0.61 1.36
N ALA A 126 -14.50 0.28 2.22
CA ALA A 126 -14.15 1.70 2.24
C ALA A 126 -12.65 1.91 2.48
N ILE A 127 -12.05 2.81 1.72
CA ILE A 127 -10.65 3.20 1.83
C ILE A 127 -10.48 4.12 3.03
N ARG A 128 -9.59 3.78 3.95
CA ARG A 128 -9.17 4.66 5.06
C ARG A 128 -7.92 5.47 4.74
N ARG A 129 -7.00 4.89 3.98
CA ARG A 129 -5.73 5.53 3.62
C ARG A 129 -5.18 4.92 2.35
N ILE A 130 -4.57 5.76 1.52
CA ILE A 130 -3.75 5.36 0.39
C ILE A 130 -2.33 5.85 0.67
N GLU A 131 -1.36 4.99 0.42
CA GLU A 131 0.05 5.31 0.58
C GLU A 131 0.79 4.84 -0.65
N LYS A 132 1.53 5.75 -1.28
CA LYS A 132 2.47 5.40 -2.33
C LYS A 132 3.69 4.81 -1.67
N THR A 133 3.96 3.54 -1.94
CA THR A 133 5.09 2.89 -1.33
C THR A 133 6.32 3.01 -2.19
N MET A 134 7.39 3.55 -1.61
CA MET A 134 8.71 3.48 -2.21
C MET A 134 9.24 2.06 -2.00
N LEU A 135 9.68 1.40 -3.08
CA LEU A 135 10.49 0.19 -2.98
C LEU A 135 11.82 0.62 -2.35
N VAL A 136 11.92 0.51 -1.03
CA VAL A 136 13.24 0.49 -0.36
C VAL A 136 13.82 -0.89 -0.64
N ASP A 137 15.12 -0.99 -0.88
CA ASP A 137 15.83 -2.25 -1.16
C ASP A 137 15.61 -3.34 -0.08
N ASP A 138 15.05 -2.98 1.08
CA ASP A 138 14.56 -3.89 2.12
C ASP A 138 13.04 -4.15 1.94
N THR A 139 12.69 -5.05 1.01
CA THR A 139 11.31 -5.51 0.84
C THR A 139 10.91 -6.42 1.98
N ASP A 140 10.19 -5.88 2.96
CA ASP A 140 9.82 -6.64 4.14
C ASP A 140 8.71 -7.64 3.83
N THR A 141 7.77 -7.40 2.91
CA THR A 141 6.66 -8.34 2.65
C THR A 141 6.77 -9.05 1.30
N ARG A 142 6.56 -10.37 1.23
CA ARG A 142 6.51 -11.10 -0.05
C ARG A 142 5.34 -12.08 -0.06
N VAL A 143 4.65 -12.16 -1.18
CA VAL A 143 3.67 -13.23 -1.45
C VAL A 143 4.22 -14.09 -2.58
N ILE A 144 4.48 -15.36 -2.27
CA ILE A 144 5.13 -16.30 -3.18
C ILE A 144 4.16 -17.44 -3.46
N GLU A 145 3.82 -17.63 -4.74
CA GLU A 145 3.08 -18.78 -5.23
C GLU A 145 4.06 -19.87 -5.67
N LEU A 146 3.93 -21.04 -5.07
CA LEU A 146 4.73 -22.22 -5.40
C LEU A 146 4.04 -23.06 -6.48
N ALA A 147 4.78 -23.94 -7.15
CA ALA A 147 4.29 -24.70 -8.31
C ALA A 147 3.23 -25.73 -7.93
N ASP A 148 3.12 -26.09 -6.66
CA ASP A 148 2.02 -26.90 -6.12
C ASP A 148 0.80 -26.05 -5.72
N ALA A 149 0.76 -24.78 -6.13
CA ALA A 149 -0.25 -23.77 -5.81
C ALA A 149 -0.37 -23.43 -4.32
N SER A 150 0.58 -23.87 -3.49
CA SER A 150 0.69 -23.38 -2.12
C SER A 150 1.28 -21.97 -2.08
N VAL A 151 1.01 -21.25 -1.00
CA VAL A 151 1.27 -19.81 -0.90
C VAL A 151 2.14 -19.51 0.30
N VAL A 152 3.18 -18.71 0.14
CA VAL A 152 3.99 -18.21 1.25
C VAL A 152 3.78 -16.70 1.39
N LEU A 153 3.40 -16.25 2.58
CA LEU A 153 3.46 -14.85 3.00
C LEU A 153 4.70 -14.67 3.86
N GLN A 154 5.68 -13.91 3.40
CA GLN A 154 6.86 -13.50 4.16
C GLN A 154 6.67 -12.07 4.65
N ARG A 155 7.06 -11.79 5.90
CA ARG A 155 7.24 -10.45 6.48
C ARG A 155 8.56 -10.42 7.27
N GLY A 156 9.56 -9.75 6.73
CA GLY A 156 10.93 -9.72 7.19
C GLY A 156 11.47 -11.12 7.36
N HIS A 157 11.75 -11.43 8.62
CA HIS A 157 12.31 -12.71 9.04
C HIS A 157 11.26 -13.79 9.32
N GLN A 158 9.97 -13.51 9.15
CA GLN A 158 8.91 -14.47 9.41
C GLN A 158 8.25 -14.85 8.10
N ALA A 159 7.94 -16.13 7.90
CA ALA A 159 7.15 -16.59 6.78
C ALA A 159 6.08 -17.57 7.24
N ARG A 160 4.92 -17.49 6.58
CA ARG A 160 3.79 -18.38 6.79
C ARG A 160 3.39 -19.02 5.48
N HIS A 161 3.34 -20.35 5.46
CA HIS A 161 3.04 -21.16 4.29
C HIS A 161 1.66 -21.80 4.42
N PHE A 162 0.82 -21.54 3.42
CA PHE A 162 -0.54 -22.03 3.32
C PHE A 162 -0.58 -23.15 2.29
N VAL A 163 -0.83 -24.37 2.78
CA VAL A 163 -0.95 -25.57 1.95
C VAL A 163 -2.41 -26.00 1.93
N ARG A 164 -3.05 -25.89 0.78
CA ARG A 164 -4.44 -26.33 0.63
C ARG A 164 -4.50 -27.85 0.46
N ARG A 165 -5.05 -28.55 1.46
CA ARG A 165 -5.31 -29.99 1.41
C ARG A 165 -6.81 -30.27 1.37
N ARG A 166 -7.32 -30.62 0.18
CA ARG A 166 -8.74 -30.91 -0.08
C ARG A 166 -9.70 -29.81 0.38
N ARG A 167 -10.10 -29.80 1.65
CA ARG A 167 -11.05 -28.86 2.26
C ARG A 167 -10.46 -28.03 3.40
N GLU A 168 -9.21 -28.28 3.79
CA GLU A 168 -8.52 -27.57 4.87
C GLU A 168 -7.30 -26.83 4.32
N VAL A 169 -6.94 -25.73 4.99
CA VAL A 169 -5.70 -25.01 4.74
C VAL A 169 -4.79 -25.29 5.93
N GLU A 170 -3.75 -26.10 5.70
CA GLU A 170 -2.69 -26.29 6.67
C GLU A 170 -1.77 -25.07 6.64
N THR A 171 -1.36 -24.61 7.82
CA THR A 171 -0.50 -23.44 7.98
C THR A 171 0.80 -23.84 8.67
N ASN A 172 1.94 -23.53 8.06
CA ASN A 172 3.26 -23.74 8.64
C ASN A 172 3.98 -22.39 8.81
N GLU A 173 4.70 -22.21 9.90
CA GLU A 173 5.44 -20.98 10.19
C GLU A 173 6.94 -21.23 10.18
N TYR A 174 7.69 -20.28 9.65
CA TYR A 174 9.12 -20.36 9.47
C TYR A 174 9.80 -19.05 9.84
N TRP A 175 11.05 -19.15 10.30
CA TRP A 175 11.97 -18.02 10.38
C TRP A 175 12.88 -18.02 9.14
N VAL A 176 13.06 -16.86 8.51
CA VAL A 176 13.80 -16.66 7.26
C VAL A 176 14.90 -15.61 7.51
N PRO A 177 16.16 -15.81 7.09
CA PRO A 177 17.20 -14.78 7.21
C PRO A 177 16.91 -13.53 6.34
N GLN A 178 17.29 -12.33 6.79
CA GLN A 178 17.05 -11.01 6.16
C GLN A 178 17.44 -10.96 4.67
N ALA A 179 18.61 -11.51 4.35
CA ALA A 179 19.08 -11.68 2.98
C ALA A 179 18.78 -13.12 2.57
N TRP A 180 17.55 -13.37 2.14
CA TRP A 180 17.22 -14.66 1.57
C TRP A 180 17.80 -14.77 0.16
N LEU A 181 19.10 -15.10 0.11
CA LEU A 181 19.70 -15.77 -1.02
C LEU A 181 19.42 -17.28 -0.84
N PRO A 182 18.86 -17.98 -1.84
CA PRO A 182 18.38 -19.36 -1.73
C PRO A 182 19.51 -20.41 -1.62
N GLU A 183 20.58 -20.11 -0.89
CA GLU A 183 21.62 -21.08 -0.57
C GLU A 183 21.88 -21.16 0.94
N LYS A 184 21.57 -22.37 1.42
CA LYS A 184 22.06 -23.07 2.61
C LYS A 184 21.09 -23.09 3.81
N GLU A 185 20.57 -24.32 3.95
CA GLU A 185 19.89 -24.91 5.11
C GLU A 185 18.36 -24.78 5.19
N LYS A 186 17.71 -25.21 4.09
CA LYS A 186 16.33 -25.76 3.95
C LYS A 186 15.15 -24.83 4.30
N PRO A 187 14.06 -24.84 3.47
CA PRO A 187 13.65 -25.90 2.56
C PRO A 187 13.97 -25.61 1.08
N LEU A 188 15.11 -26.12 0.60
CA LEU A 188 15.50 -26.15 -0.82
C LEU A 188 14.44 -26.76 -1.76
N LYS A 189 13.46 -27.51 -1.22
CA LYS A 189 12.40 -28.16 -2.01
C LYS A 189 11.26 -27.22 -2.42
N LEU A 190 11.08 -26.07 -1.76
CA LEU A 190 10.01 -25.11 -2.13
C LEU A 190 10.45 -24.20 -3.30
N LEU A 191 11.75 -23.95 -3.45
CA LEU A 191 12.29 -22.85 -4.26
C LEU A 191 12.57 -23.24 -5.71
N THR A 192 12.83 -24.53 -5.94
CA THR A 192 12.93 -25.12 -7.29
C THR A 192 11.57 -25.15 -8.01
N LYS A 193 10.55 -24.52 -7.42
CA LYS A 193 9.14 -24.57 -7.80
C LYS A 193 8.48 -23.20 -7.67
N GLU A 194 9.20 -22.09 -7.60
CA GLU A 194 8.52 -20.78 -7.59
C GLU A 194 7.82 -20.54 -8.94
N ARG A 195 6.53 -20.23 -8.88
CA ARG A 195 5.73 -19.96 -10.08
C ARG A 195 5.47 -18.47 -10.26
N ASN A 196 5.27 -17.75 -9.16
CA ASN A 196 5.01 -16.32 -9.17
C ASN A 196 5.49 -15.71 -7.85
N VAL A 197 6.25 -14.63 -7.92
CA VAL A 197 6.70 -13.86 -6.74
C VAL A 197 6.08 -12.48 -6.81
N ILE A 198 5.45 -12.05 -5.73
CA ILE A 198 4.90 -10.71 -5.54
C ILE A 198 5.68 -10.06 -4.41
N GLU A 199 6.55 -9.12 -4.76
CA GLU A 199 7.29 -8.32 -3.78
C GLU A 199 6.41 -7.16 -3.32
N LEU A 200 6.26 -7.04 -2.00
CA LEU A 200 5.45 -6.05 -1.34
C LEU A 200 6.35 -5.24 -0.37
N PRO A 201 6.37 -3.92 -0.46
CA PRO A 201 7.24 -3.09 0.36
C PRO A 201 6.79 -3.11 1.82
N VAL A 202 7.64 -2.61 2.70
CA VAL A 202 7.34 -2.42 4.12
C VAL A 202 6.02 -1.65 4.24
N ILE A 203 4.99 -2.28 4.79
CA ILE A 203 3.76 -1.57 5.15
C ILE A 203 4.06 -0.92 6.50
N THR A 204 4.61 0.29 6.46
CA THR A 204 4.85 1.03 7.69
C THR A 204 3.49 1.44 8.23
N ALA A 205 3.03 0.77 9.30
CA ALA A 205 1.94 1.27 10.12
C ALA A 205 2.44 2.52 10.85
N ILE A 206 2.60 3.64 10.12
CA ILE A 206 2.80 4.93 10.76
C ILE A 206 1.44 5.32 11.28
N ILE A 207 1.23 5.04 12.56
CA ILE A 207 0.27 5.75 13.40
C ILE A 207 0.74 7.20 13.35
N LEU A 208 0.18 7.97 12.42
CA LEU A 208 0.18 9.43 12.56
C LEU A 208 -0.78 9.69 13.71
N GLY A 209 -0.19 9.95 14.88
CA GLY A 209 -0.91 10.48 16.04
C GLY A 209 -1.32 11.93 15.82
#